data_AF-A0A8X6PYL2-F1
#
_entry.id   AF-A0A8X6PYL2-F1
#
_cell.length_a   1.000
_cell.length_b   1.000
_cell.length_c   1.000
_cell.angle_alpha   90.00
_cell.angle_beta   90.00
_cell.angle_gamma   90.00
#
_symmetry.space_group_name_H-M   'P 1'
#
loop_
_entity.id
_entity.type
_entity.pdbx_description
1 polymer ?
#
loop_
_entity_poly.entity_id
_entity_poly.type
_entity_poly.pdbx_seq_one_letter_code
_entity_poly.pdbx_strand_id
1 'polypeptide(L)'
;MSEKRLAQFKKETELNSELQIVVNCIKEDWPKSYKSVDNCAKTYYKIKNNLYIQEGLLLSNEKANCKEPLKPHTVPYRPFEEIGVDKMDFGNISYLDIMDYSKWIEIAELANKCAETKLKTVFSSPHFSPSNEMVERAVGITKSMRKAKEDKRDYLVGLMEYRNTPISGLDLSSAQMMFNRRLKTKWAISNN
;
A
#
# COMPACT_ATOMS: atom_id res chain seq x y z
N MET A 1 -22.00 0.81 -9.01
CA MET A 1 -22.33 1.23 -10.40
C MET A 1 -23.80 1.61 -10.44
N SER A 2 -24.18 2.73 -11.05
CA SER A 2 -25.59 3.15 -11.16
C SER A 2 -26.33 2.34 -12.22
N GLU A 3 -27.58 1.94 -11.96
CA GLU A 3 -28.42 1.13 -12.87
C GLU A 3 -28.53 1.71 -14.27
N LYS A 4 -28.53 3.05 -14.40
CA LYS A 4 -28.56 3.76 -15.69
C LYS A 4 -27.36 3.43 -16.58
N ARG A 5 -26.16 3.31 -15.99
CA ARG A 5 -24.94 2.96 -16.73
C ARG A 5 -24.93 1.50 -17.15
N LEU A 6 -25.45 0.60 -16.30
CA LEU A 6 -25.57 -0.83 -16.66
C LEU A 6 -26.49 -1.03 -17.86
N ALA A 7 -27.62 -0.33 -17.90
CA ALA A 7 -28.53 -0.36 -19.04
C ALA A 7 -27.88 0.16 -20.33
N GLN A 8 -27.06 1.20 -20.24
CA GLN A 8 -26.29 1.72 -21.38
C GLN A 8 -25.31 0.68 -21.93
N PHE A 9 -24.52 0.04 -21.06
CA PHE A 9 -23.55 -0.97 -21.51
C PHE A 9 -24.21 -2.21 -22.12
N LYS A 10 -25.39 -2.61 -21.62
CA LYS A 10 -26.17 -3.70 -22.24
C LYS A 10 -26.54 -3.35 -23.68
N LYS A 11 -27.09 -2.15 -23.89
CA LYS A 11 -27.47 -1.66 -25.22
C LYS A 11 -26.27 -1.55 -26.18
N GLU A 12 -25.13 -1.07 -25.69
CA GLU A 12 -23.91 -0.95 -26.50
C GLU A 12 -23.31 -2.33 -26.85
N THR A 13 -23.43 -3.31 -25.95
CA THR A 13 -23.01 -4.69 -26.19
C THR A 13 -23.88 -5.39 -27.23
N GLU A 14 -25.18 -5.10 -27.24
CA GLU A 14 -26.13 -5.60 -28.24
C GLU A 14 -25.92 -4.97 -29.62
N LEU A 15 -25.61 -3.67 -29.68
CA LEU A 15 -25.38 -2.94 -30.93
C LEU A 15 -24.05 -3.35 -31.61
N ASN A 16 -23.04 -3.70 -30.82
CA ASN A 16 -21.70 -3.96 -31.33
C ASN A 16 -21.58 -5.38 -31.92
N SER A 17 -21.43 -5.46 -33.24
CA SER A 17 -21.25 -6.71 -33.98
C SER A 17 -20.01 -7.51 -33.57
N GLU A 18 -18.92 -6.85 -33.17
CA GLU A 18 -17.69 -7.51 -32.73
C GLU A 18 -17.86 -8.20 -31.37
N LEU A 19 -18.56 -7.55 -30.43
CA LEU A 19 -18.83 -8.11 -29.10
C LEU A 19 -19.78 -9.30 -29.18
N GLN A 20 -20.75 -9.28 -30.10
CA GLN A 20 -21.63 -10.43 -30.35
C GLN A 20 -20.85 -11.66 -30.87
N ILE A 21 -19.85 -11.45 -31.72
CA ILE A 21 -18.96 -12.54 -32.18
C ILE A 21 -18.20 -13.14 -30.99
N VAL A 22 -17.65 -12.29 -30.11
CA VAL A 22 -16.94 -12.74 -28.90
C VAL A 22 -17.87 -13.48 -27.94
N VAL A 23 -19.09 -12.98 -27.73
CA VAL A 23 -20.13 -13.63 -26.92
C VAL A 23 -20.49 -15.01 -27.46
N ASN A 24 -20.60 -15.15 -28.78
CA ASN A 24 -20.87 -16.45 -29.43
C ASN A 24 -19.68 -17.41 -29.27
N CYS A 25 -18.43 -16.93 -29.44
CA CYS A 25 -17.24 -17.75 -29.19
C CYS A 25 -17.10 -18.22 -27.74
N ILE A 26 -17.63 -17.49 -26.76
CA ILE A 26 -17.66 -17.91 -25.36
C ILE A 26 -18.73 -19.00 -25.12
N LYS A 27 -19.86 -18.95 -25.85
CA LYS A 27 -20.95 -19.94 -25.74
C LYS A 27 -20.64 -21.25 -26.47
N GLU A 28 -20.00 -21.19 -27.64
CA GLU A 28 -19.74 -22.34 -28.52
C GLU A 28 -18.31 -22.92 -28.40
N ASP A 29 -17.55 -22.44 -27.41
CA ASP A 29 -16.11 -22.63 -27.25
C ASP A 29 -15.24 -21.98 -28.33
N TRP A 30 -14.08 -21.47 -27.92
CA TRP A 30 -13.14 -20.81 -28.82
C TRP A 30 -12.48 -21.80 -29.79
N PRO A 31 -12.25 -21.42 -31.06
CA PRO A 31 -11.51 -22.25 -32.00
C PRO A 31 -10.13 -22.62 -31.46
N LYS A 32 -9.69 -23.86 -31.67
CA LYS A 32 -8.37 -24.33 -31.20
C LYS A 32 -7.19 -23.63 -31.90
N SER A 33 -7.42 -23.06 -33.09
CA SER A 33 -6.41 -22.39 -33.91
C SER A 33 -6.63 -20.88 -33.96
N TYR A 34 -5.59 -20.11 -33.64
CA TYR A 34 -5.62 -18.64 -33.70
C TYR A 34 -5.89 -18.09 -35.11
N LYS A 35 -5.55 -18.85 -36.16
CA LYS A 35 -5.71 -18.43 -37.57
C LYS A 35 -7.16 -18.47 -38.04
N SER A 36 -8.00 -19.29 -37.42
CA SER A 36 -9.43 -19.42 -37.76
C SER A 36 -10.32 -18.48 -36.96
N VAL A 37 -9.74 -17.69 -36.04
CA VAL A 37 -10.47 -16.70 -35.26
C VAL A 37 -10.67 -15.45 -36.11
N ASP A 38 -11.88 -14.89 -36.07
CA ASP A 38 -12.20 -13.61 -36.71
C ASP A 38 -11.22 -12.52 -36.24
N ASN A 39 -10.85 -11.60 -37.14
CA ASN A 39 -9.88 -10.55 -36.85
C ASN A 39 -10.28 -9.70 -35.65
N CYS A 40 -11.59 -9.46 -35.47
CA CYS A 40 -12.13 -8.69 -34.34
C CYS A 40 -12.01 -9.45 -33.02
N ALA A 41 -12.19 -10.77 -33.05
CA ALA A 41 -12.12 -11.64 -31.86
C ALA A 41 -10.68 -12.03 -31.48
N LYS A 42 -9.68 -11.87 -32.37
CA LYS A 42 -8.27 -12.19 -32.08
C LYS A 42 -7.70 -11.41 -30.89
N THR A 43 -8.13 -10.15 -30.71
CA THR A 43 -7.71 -9.32 -29.56
C THR A 43 -8.14 -9.96 -28.23
N TYR A 44 -9.33 -10.54 -28.21
CA TYR A 44 -9.94 -11.19 -27.04
C TYR A 44 -9.45 -12.63 -26.85
N TYR A 45 -8.94 -13.29 -27.90
CA TYR A 45 -8.40 -14.66 -27.82
C TYR A 45 -7.28 -14.83 -26.77
N LYS A 46 -6.47 -13.79 -26.54
CA LYS A 46 -5.39 -13.81 -25.53
C LYS A 46 -5.92 -13.89 -24.10
N ILE A 47 -7.07 -13.26 -23.85
CA ILE A 47 -7.72 -13.18 -22.53
C ILE A 47 -8.94 -14.10 -22.43
N LYS A 48 -9.13 -15.03 -23.38
CA LYS A 48 -10.33 -15.87 -23.48
C LYS A 48 -10.67 -16.64 -22.21
N ASN A 49 -9.66 -17.09 -21.47
CA ASN A 49 -9.84 -17.84 -20.21
C ASN A 49 -10.35 -16.95 -19.06
N ASN A 50 -10.22 -15.62 -19.19
CA ASN A 50 -10.64 -14.64 -18.20
C ASN A 50 -11.98 -13.99 -18.59
N LEU A 51 -12.50 -14.21 -19.78
CA LEU A 51 -13.76 -13.62 -20.23
C LEU A 51 -14.94 -14.48 -19.79
N TYR A 52 -15.98 -13.85 -19.27
CA TYR A 52 -17.23 -14.51 -18.90
C TYR A 52 -18.43 -13.58 -19.13
N ILE A 53 -19.63 -14.16 -19.19
CA ILE A 53 -20.88 -13.44 -19.43
C ILE A 53 -21.69 -13.41 -18.14
N GLN A 54 -22.12 -12.23 -17.71
CA GLN A 54 -23.01 -12.04 -16.57
C GLN A 54 -24.14 -11.08 -16.92
N GLU A 55 -25.40 -11.52 -16.79
CA GLU A 55 -26.60 -10.70 -17.06
C GLU A 55 -26.61 -9.96 -18.42
N GLY A 56 -26.01 -10.58 -19.44
CA GLY A 56 -25.90 -10.01 -20.80
C GLY A 56 -24.69 -9.09 -21.01
N LEU A 57 -23.82 -8.94 -20.02
CA LEU A 57 -22.58 -8.17 -20.11
C LEU A 57 -21.38 -9.11 -20.28
N LEU A 58 -20.48 -8.75 -21.21
CA LEU A 58 -19.17 -9.37 -21.35
C LEU A 58 -18.21 -8.75 -20.32
N LEU A 59 -17.71 -9.57 -19.40
CA LEU A 59 -16.81 -9.14 -18.34
C LEU A 59 -15.45 -9.84 -18.47
N SER A 60 -14.37 -9.13 -18.15
CA SER A 60 -13.04 -9.70 -17.99
C SER A 60 -12.73 -9.86 -16.50
N ASN A 61 -12.27 -11.05 -16.13
CA ASN A 61 -11.68 -11.35 -14.82
C ASN A 61 -10.20 -10.96 -14.79
N GLU A 62 -9.85 -9.84 -15.43
CA GLU A 62 -8.62 -9.18 -15.01
C GLU A 62 -8.91 -8.70 -13.59
N LYS A 63 -8.07 -9.12 -12.63
CA LYS A 63 -8.11 -8.53 -11.29
C LYS A 63 -7.98 -7.03 -11.50
N ALA A 64 -9.10 -6.33 -11.49
CA ALA A 64 -9.07 -4.90 -11.36
C ALA A 64 -8.32 -4.72 -10.05
N ASN A 65 -7.11 -4.16 -10.12
CA ASN A 65 -6.38 -3.75 -8.93
C ASN A 65 -7.10 -2.51 -8.37
N CYS A 66 -8.38 -2.70 -8.04
CA CYS A 66 -9.17 -1.82 -7.23
C CYS A 66 -8.48 -1.89 -5.88
N LYS A 67 -7.71 -0.84 -5.56
CA LYS A 67 -7.23 -0.64 -4.19
C LYS A 67 -8.43 -0.86 -3.29
N GLU A 68 -8.39 -1.91 -2.47
CA GLU A 68 -9.48 -2.18 -1.56
C GLU A 68 -9.72 -0.92 -0.74
N PRO A 69 -11.00 -0.51 -0.53
CA PRO A 69 -11.29 0.66 0.27
C PRO A 69 -10.64 0.49 1.64
N LEU A 70 -9.94 1.53 2.10
CA LEU A 70 -9.26 1.53 3.38
C LEU A 70 -10.28 1.18 4.48
N LYS A 71 -10.08 0.02 5.12
CA LYS A 71 -10.93 -0.36 6.25
C LYS A 71 -10.61 0.58 7.41
N PRO A 72 -11.58 1.33 7.95
CA PRO A 72 -11.35 2.15 9.13
C PRO A 72 -10.99 1.22 10.29
N HIS A 73 -9.81 1.41 10.85
CA HIS A 73 -9.33 0.70 12.01
C HIS A 73 -9.55 1.56 13.25
N THR A 74 -9.61 0.92 14.41
CA THR A 74 -9.67 1.64 15.69
C THR A 74 -8.31 2.26 15.99
N VAL A 75 -8.32 3.52 16.44
CA VAL A 75 -7.12 4.16 16.95
C VAL A 75 -6.81 3.60 18.34
N PRO A 76 -5.60 3.09 18.60
CA PRO A 76 -5.21 2.65 19.93
C PRO A 76 -5.25 3.80 20.94
N TYR A 77 -5.60 3.50 22.18
CA TYR A 77 -5.71 4.51 23.25
C TYR A 77 -4.36 4.77 23.93
N ARG A 78 -3.43 3.83 23.86
CA ARG A 78 -2.12 3.93 24.54
C ARG A 78 -0.97 3.94 23.52
N PRO A 79 0.07 4.74 23.76
CA PRO A 79 1.33 4.60 23.02
C PRO A 79 1.85 3.17 23.14
N PHE A 80 2.42 2.65 22.07
CA PHE A 80 2.98 1.29 21.96
C PHE A 80 1.98 0.14 22.09
N GLU A 81 0.67 0.42 22.04
CA GLU A 81 -0.37 -0.61 22.00
C GLU A 81 -0.36 -1.34 20.65
N GLU A 82 -0.15 -0.60 19.56
CA GLU A 82 0.07 -1.15 18.22
C GLU A 82 1.33 -0.56 17.60
N ILE A 83 2.24 -1.44 17.19
CA ILE A 83 3.54 -1.07 16.64
C ILE A 83 3.71 -1.76 15.28
N GLY A 84 4.09 -1.00 14.26
CA GLY A 84 4.60 -1.52 13.00
C GLY A 84 6.10 -1.73 13.08
N VAL A 85 6.58 -2.88 12.63
CA VAL A 85 8.01 -3.22 12.63
C VAL A 85 8.38 -3.77 11.26
N ASP A 86 9.46 -3.23 10.68
CA ASP A 86 10.01 -3.71 9.41
C ASP A 86 11.54 -3.68 9.45
N LYS A 87 12.14 -4.53 8.64
CA LYS A 87 13.59 -4.61 8.51
C LYS A 87 14.04 -3.81 7.30
N MET A 88 14.99 -2.91 7.52
CA MET A 88 15.61 -2.13 6.46
C MET A 88 17.10 -2.42 6.36
N ASP A 89 17.57 -2.74 5.16
CA ASP A 89 19.01 -2.83 4.87
C ASP A 89 19.49 -1.51 4.24
N PHE A 90 20.59 -0.94 4.76
CA PHE A 90 21.24 0.25 4.20
C PHE A 90 22.76 0.12 4.26
N GLY A 91 23.40 0.03 3.09
CA GLY A 91 24.81 -0.36 2.99
C GLY A 91 24.99 -1.81 3.45
N ASN A 92 26.00 -2.07 4.30
CA ASN A 92 26.27 -3.38 4.88
C ASN A 92 25.65 -3.58 6.27
N ILE A 93 24.77 -2.67 6.70
CA ILE A 93 24.16 -2.70 8.03
C ILE A 93 22.65 -2.90 7.90
N SER A 94 22.13 -3.83 8.69
CA SER A 94 20.69 -4.08 8.83
C SER A 94 20.13 -3.25 9.99
N TYR A 95 18.95 -2.68 9.80
CA TYR A 95 18.22 -1.89 10.78
C TYR A 95 16.81 -2.45 10.98
N LEU A 96 16.28 -2.25 12.18
CA LEU A 96 14.88 -2.49 12.52
C LEU A 96 14.22 -1.13 12.65
N ASP A 97 13.30 -0.85 11.74
CA ASP A 97 12.48 0.35 11.78
C ASP A 97 11.20 0.01 12.54
N ILE A 98 10.98 0.73 13.64
CA ILE A 98 9.85 0.57 14.54
C ILE A 98 9.04 1.86 14.46
N MET A 99 7.75 1.73 14.18
CA MET A 99 6.83 2.86 14.14
C MET A 99 5.61 2.60 15.03
N ASP A 100 5.37 3.50 15.97
CA ASP A 100 4.13 3.53 16.75
C ASP A 100 2.99 4.20 15.96
N TYR A 101 1.74 3.95 16.38
CA TYR A 101 0.57 4.62 15.81
C TYR A 101 0.67 6.16 15.80
N SER A 102 1.27 6.75 16.85
CA SER A 102 1.55 8.19 16.97
C SER A 102 2.57 8.74 15.96
N LYS A 103 2.99 7.93 14.97
CA LYS A 103 4.07 8.23 14.02
C LYS A 103 5.40 8.47 14.72
N TRP A 104 5.59 7.91 15.91
CA TRP A 104 6.89 7.89 16.55
C TRP A 104 7.77 6.82 15.91
N ILE A 105 8.88 7.23 15.30
CA ILE A 105 9.85 6.33 14.68
C ILE A 105 11.01 6.08 15.64
N GLU A 106 11.40 4.81 15.76
CA GLU A 106 12.62 4.35 16.39
C GLU A 106 13.38 3.42 15.43
N ILE A 107 14.70 3.61 15.34
CA ILE A 107 15.57 2.85 14.43
C ILE A 107 16.61 2.15 15.28
N ALA A 108 16.63 0.82 15.25
CA ALA A 108 17.61 0.01 15.96
C ALA A 108 18.57 -0.65 14.96
N GLU A 109 19.87 -0.63 15.24
CA GLU A 109 20.87 -1.33 14.42
C GLU A 109 20.94 -2.81 14.83
N LEU A 110 20.87 -3.73 13.84
CA LEU A 110 21.07 -5.16 14.08
C LEU A 110 22.52 -5.54 13.80
N ALA A 111 23.28 -5.80 14.87
CA ALA A 111 24.64 -6.31 14.78
C ALA A 111 24.71 -7.76 14.26
N ASN A 112 23.69 -8.58 14.56
CA ASN A 112 23.59 -9.98 14.13
C ASN A 112 22.16 -10.26 13.64
N LYS A 113 22.01 -10.92 12.48
CA LYS A 113 20.70 -11.35 11.93
C LYS A 113 20.00 -12.40 12.79
N CYS A 114 20.68 -12.92 13.81
CA CYS A 114 20.19 -13.90 14.75
C CYS A 114 20.24 -13.28 16.15
N ALA A 115 19.13 -12.72 16.59
CA ALA A 115 18.91 -12.42 18.00
C ALA A 115 17.47 -12.81 18.30
N GLU A 116 17.31 -13.88 19.07
CA GLU A 116 16.07 -14.25 19.74
C GLU A 116 15.70 -13.14 20.73
N THR A 117 15.24 -12.01 20.20
CA THR A 117 14.64 -10.96 21.00
C THR A 117 13.23 -11.41 21.30
N LYS A 118 12.92 -11.53 22.59
CA LYS A 118 11.60 -11.89 23.16
C LYS A 118 10.55 -10.81 22.87
N LEU A 119 10.38 -10.44 21.61
CA LEU A 119 9.22 -9.69 21.16
C LEU A 119 8.09 -10.72 21.07
N LYS A 120 7.07 -10.57 21.92
CA LYS A 120 5.84 -11.36 21.82
C LYS A 120 5.13 -10.89 20.56
N THR A 121 5.56 -11.40 19.41
CA THR A 121 5.07 -11.04 18.09
C THR A 121 3.64 -11.55 17.94
N VAL A 122 2.69 -10.63 17.97
CA VAL A 122 1.37 -10.90 17.37
C VAL A 122 1.56 -10.68 15.88
N PHE A 123 1.83 -11.74 15.14
CA PHE A 123 1.84 -11.69 13.68
C PHE A 123 0.43 -11.33 13.21
N SER A 124 0.26 -10.14 12.64
CA SER A 124 -0.90 -9.87 11.81
C SER A 124 -0.79 -10.67 10.51
N SER A 125 -1.92 -11.12 9.98
CA SER A 125 -1.98 -11.78 8.67
C SER A 125 -1.18 -10.99 7.62
N PRO A 126 -0.39 -11.65 6.75
CA PRO A 126 0.43 -10.99 5.71
C PRO A 126 -0.37 -10.06 4.78
N HIS A 127 -1.68 -10.24 4.73
CA HIS A 127 -2.61 -9.35 4.06
C HIS A 127 -3.27 -8.48 5.11
N PHE A 128 -2.99 -7.17 5.09
CA PHE A 128 -3.85 -6.13 5.65
C PHE A 128 -3.76 -5.85 7.17
N SER A 129 -2.62 -5.36 7.66
CA SER A 129 -2.59 -4.58 8.91
C SER A 129 -2.15 -3.13 8.65
N PRO A 130 -2.87 -2.12 9.19
CA PRO A 130 -2.47 -0.71 9.08
C PRO A 130 -1.06 -0.43 9.60
N SER A 131 -0.60 -1.19 10.60
CA SER A 131 0.74 -1.08 11.17
C SER A 131 1.85 -1.42 10.16
N ASN A 132 1.61 -2.38 9.24
CA ASN A 132 2.56 -2.71 8.18
C ASN A 132 2.67 -1.57 7.16
N GLU A 133 1.56 -0.99 6.73
CA GLU A 133 1.59 0.17 5.81
C GLU A 133 2.27 1.39 6.44
N MET A 134 2.07 1.58 7.76
CA MET A 134 2.72 2.64 8.51
C MET A 134 4.24 2.48 8.52
N VAL A 135 4.74 1.27 8.79
CA VAL A 135 6.18 1.03 8.85
C VAL A 135 6.84 1.07 7.48
N GLU A 136 6.16 0.71 6.39
CA GLU A 136 6.69 0.90 5.03
C GLU A 136 6.98 2.37 4.72
N ARG A 137 6.11 3.28 5.17
CA ARG A 137 6.36 4.73 5.07
C ARG A 137 7.52 5.16 5.95
N ALA A 138 7.64 4.59 7.15
CA ALA A 138 8.77 4.82 8.05
C ALA A 138 10.10 4.48 7.36
N VAL A 139 10.19 3.32 6.72
CA VAL A 139 11.37 2.88 5.95
C VAL A 139 11.72 3.87 4.84
N GLY A 140 10.72 4.42 4.15
CA GLY A 140 10.93 5.47 3.16
C GLY A 140 11.58 6.74 3.75
N ILE A 141 11.07 7.18 4.90
CA ILE A 141 11.57 8.35 5.65
C ILE A 141 12.99 8.09 6.17
N THR A 142 13.22 6.92 6.77
CA THR A 142 14.56 6.50 7.24
C THR A 142 15.56 6.47 6.09
N LYS A 143 15.16 5.93 4.93
CA LYS A 143 15.98 5.95 3.70
C LYS A 143 16.28 7.36 3.25
N SER A 144 15.32 8.28 3.24
CA SER A 144 15.58 9.66 2.82
C SER A 144 16.52 10.38 3.80
N MET A 145 16.31 10.21 5.11
CA MET A 145 17.20 10.79 6.14
C MET A 145 18.63 10.29 6.02
N ARG A 146 18.80 8.99 5.71
CA ARG A 146 20.13 8.38 5.54
C ARG A 146 20.77 8.69 4.19
N LYS A 147 19.98 8.78 3.11
CA LYS A 147 20.48 9.20 1.78
C LYS A 147 20.90 10.67 1.78
N ALA A 148 20.26 11.51 2.60
CA ALA A 148 20.57 12.93 2.67
C ALA A 148 21.99 13.23 3.22
N LYS A 149 22.76 12.24 3.69
CA LYS A 149 24.16 12.42 4.07
C LYS A 149 25.03 11.18 3.78
N GLU A 150 25.99 11.36 2.88
CA GLU A 150 27.23 10.56 2.80
C GLU A 150 28.17 10.85 4.01
N ASP A 151 27.87 11.90 4.78
CA ASP A 151 28.60 12.31 5.98
C ASP A 151 28.11 11.61 7.26
N LYS A 152 29.03 10.92 7.93
CA LYS A 152 28.87 10.06 9.12
C LYS A 152 28.26 10.70 10.39
N ARG A 153 27.60 11.86 10.32
CA ARG A 153 27.01 12.54 11.48
C ARG A 153 25.65 13.15 11.15
N ASP A 154 24.67 12.82 11.99
CA ASP A 154 23.39 13.50 12.22
C ASP A 154 22.07 12.87 11.72
N TYR A 155 21.99 11.55 11.48
CA TYR A 155 20.67 10.92 11.31
C TYR A 155 19.76 11.13 12.54
N LEU A 156 20.36 11.23 13.74
CA LEU A 156 19.67 11.56 14.98
C LEU A 156 19.05 12.96 14.94
N VAL A 157 19.67 13.94 14.27
CA VAL A 157 19.11 15.29 14.15
C VAL A 157 17.91 15.26 13.22
N GLY A 158 18.00 14.56 12.08
CA GLY A 158 16.85 14.37 11.18
C GLY A 158 15.69 13.66 11.87
N LEU A 159 15.98 12.64 12.68
CA LEU A 159 14.97 11.94 13.48
C LEU A 159 14.32 12.86 14.53
N MET A 160 15.12 13.70 15.19
CA MET A 160 14.62 14.69 16.15
C MET A 160 13.73 15.75 15.49
N GLU A 161 14.09 16.21 14.30
CA GLU A 161 13.32 17.18 13.53
C GLU A 161 11.98 16.58 13.08
N TYR A 162 12.01 15.36 12.53
CA TYR A 162 10.81 14.62 12.16
C TYR A 162 9.82 14.45 13.33
N ARG A 163 10.32 14.09 14.52
CA ARG A 163 9.48 13.92 15.72
C ARG A 163 8.79 15.21 16.17
N ASN A 164 9.31 16.37 15.78
CA ASN A 164 8.73 17.67 16.06
C ASN A 164 7.89 18.23 14.91
N THR A 165 7.94 17.63 13.72
CA THR A 165 7.11 18.05 12.58
C THR A 165 5.64 17.71 12.85
N PRO A 166 4.70 18.68 12.69
CA PRO A 166 3.27 18.41 12.77
C PRO A 166 2.83 17.38 11.73
N ILE A 167 1.94 16.48 12.12
CA ILE A 167 1.40 15.45 11.22
C ILE A 167 0.38 16.10 10.29
N SER A 168 0.42 15.82 8.99
CA SER A 168 -0.55 16.41 8.05
C SER A 168 -2.00 16.08 8.46
N GLY A 169 -2.80 17.12 8.72
CA GLY A 169 -4.19 17.00 9.19
C GLY A 169 -4.37 16.98 10.71
N LEU A 170 -3.28 16.97 11.48
CA LEU A 170 -3.26 17.12 12.93
C LEU A 170 -2.25 18.22 13.30
N ASP A 171 -2.67 19.27 14.02
CA ASP A 171 -1.74 20.32 14.48
C ASP A 171 -0.81 19.87 15.64
N LEU A 172 -0.56 18.56 15.74
CA LEU A 172 0.24 17.90 16.75
C LEU A 172 1.40 17.14 16.08
N SER A 173 2.57 17.20 16.70
CA SER A 173 3.72 16.37 16.33
C SER A 173 3.73 15.03 17.04
N SER A 174 4.50 14.06 16.54
CA SER A 174 4.67 12.76 17.19
C SER A 174 5.16 12.91 18.64
N ALA A 175 6.08 13.85 18.90
CA ALA A 175 6.57 14.13 20.25
C ALA A 175 5.48 14.69 21.18
N GLN A 176 4.59 15.54 20.65
CA GLN A 176 3.46 16.06 21.42
C GLN A 176 2.43 14.98 21.71
N MET A 177 2.13 14.10 20.75
CA MET A 177 1.22 12.96 20.97
C MET A 177 1.75 12.01 22.05
N MET A 178 3.06 11.78 22.08
CA MET A 178 3.65 10.76 22.93
C MET A 178 4.06 11.27 24.32
N PHE A 179 4.55 12.51 24.42
CA PHE A 179 5.09 13.07 25.65
C PHE A 179 4.39 14.35 26.10
N ASN A 180 3.36 14.80 25.37
CA ASN A 180 2.66 16.07 25.60
C ASN A 180 3.63 17.28 25.67
N ARG A 181 4.75 17.20 24.96
CA ARG A 181 5.79 18.24 24.90
C ARG A 181 6.52 18.23 23.57
N ARG A 182 7.10 19.37 23.19
CA ARG A 182 8.02 19.44 22.04
C ARG A 182 9.44 19.11 22.49
N LEU A 183 10.21 18.41 21.64
CA LEU A 183 11.61 18.12 21.92
C LEU A 183 12.45 19.38 21.68
N LYS A 184 13.47 19.60 22.51
CA LYS A 184 14.41 20.72 22.34
C LYS A 184 15.22 20.51 21.06
N THR A 185 15.07 21.43 20.10
CA THR A 185 15.82 21.44 18.85
C THR A 185 17.01 22.41 18.94
N LYS A 186 18.01 22.20 18.09
CA LYS A 186 19.15 23.14 17.95
C LYS A 186 18.71 24.51 17.41
N TRP A 187 17.62 24.53 16.65
CA TRP A 187 17.04 25.73 16.07
C TRP A 187 15.76 26.11 16.80
N ALA A 188 15.57 27.41 17.05
CA ALA A 188 14.30 27.92 17.57
C ALA A 188 13.25 27.81 16.46
N ILE A 189 12.25 26.96 16.66
CA ILE A 189 11.10 26.90 15.77
C ILE A 189 10.16 28.03 16.20
N SER A 190 9.82 28.96 15.30
CA SER A 190 8.79 29.97 15.60
C SER A 190 7.47 29.26 15.85
N ASN A 191 6.86 29.50 17.01
CA ASN A 191 5.50 29.06 17.27
C ASN A 191 4.58 29.90 16.35
N ASN A 192 4.06 29.28 15.29
CA ASN A 192 2.85 29.77 14.62
C ASN A 192 1.64 29.41 15.48
#